data_AF-A0A1F5ZMD7-F1
#
_entry.id   AF-A0A1F5ZMD7-F1
#
_cell.length_a   1.000
_cell.length_b   1.000
_cell.length_c   1.000
_cell.angle_alpha   90.00
_cell.angle_beta   90.00
_cell.angle_gamma   90.00
#
_symmetry.space_group_name_H-M   'P 1'
#
loop_
_entity.id
_entity.type
_entity.pdbx_description
1 polymer ?
#
loop_
_entity_poly.entity_id
_entity_poly.type
_entity_poly.pdbx_seq_one_letter_code
_entity_poly.pdbx_strand_id
1 'polypeptide(L)'
;MMKESKNRGQVILIILLITTVGLTIGLSLVSRTITDIKVSTQITESSKAFSAAESGIEAALKGTSIGDIGSLDLGGGASANYAVTEYGNSDDPLVFKDVAAGDAKTIWLVKHDEATGNILTPPDTNGKYDSQRIEICWGKDLSNPSEVPAVEVSLLYYDTNELSYKMGTLAFDDNDSRVNGFEKDVDNGNTQARCSNENRRYNVELNFSANTDYGFNANASFTRVALMVKPLYAQTDVVIGTESGKNLPSQGKQITSTGTTTSGTARKISVVQGHATLPPIFGYTLFTTN
;
A
#
# COMPACT_ATOMS: atom_id res chain seq x y z
N MET A 1 -68.07 28.17 -52.05
CA MET A 1 -67.65 27.69 -50.71
C MET A 1 -68.26 26.29 -50.59
N MET A 2 -67.54 25.18 -50.63
CA MET A 2 -66.42 24.76 -49.77
C MET A 2 -65.62 23.65 -50.49
N LYS A 3 -64.31 23.63 -50.29
CA LYS A 3 -63.33 22.74 -50.94
C LYS A 3 -63.11 21.50 -50.07
N GLU A 4 -63.63 20.34 -50.47
CA GLU A 4 -63.36 19.06 -49.81
C GLU A 4 -62.35 18.21 -50.59
N SER A 5 -61.09 18.26 -50.17
CA SER A 5 -60.08 17.26 -50.54
C SER A 5 -58.96 17.20 -49.49
N LYS A 6 -59.19 16.57 -48.33
CA LYS A 6 -58.14 16.42 -47.30
C LYS A 6 -58.03 15.08 -46.57
N ASN A 7 -58.84 14.05 -46.86
CA ASN A 7 -58.83 12.84 -46.01
C ASN A 7 -57.91 11.69 -46.50
N ARG A 8 -57.54 11.62 -47.79
CA ARG A 8 -56.71 10.52 -48.32
C ARG A 8 -55.20 10.63 -48.00
N GLY A 9 -54.65 11.85 -47.92
CA GLY A 9 -53.24 12.07 -47.52
C GLY A 9 -53.01 11.93 -46.01
N GLN A 10 -54.03 12.24 -45.21
CA GLN A 10 -53.95 12.23 -43.75
C GLN A 10 -53.96 10.80 -43.18
N VAL A 11 -54.68 9.86 -43.81
CA VAL A 11 -54.69 8.44 -43.39
C VAL A 11 -53.33 7.77 -43.58
N ILE A 12 -52.64 8.04 -44.70
CA ILE A 12 -51.29 7.51 -44.94
C ILE A 12 -50.31 8.04 -43.90
N LEU A 13 -50.40 9.33 -43.56
CA LEU A 13 -49.56 9.93 -42.51
C LEU A 13 -49.81 9.33 -41.13
N ILE A 14 -51.06 9.02 -40.77
CA ILE A 14 -51.40 8.39 -39.48
C ILE A 14 -50.84 6.96 -39.43
N ILE A 15 -50.98 6.19 -40.51
CA ILE A 15 -50.42 4.83 -40.58
C ILE A 15 -48.89 4.89 -40.48
N LEU A 16 -48.25 5.82 -41.20
CA LEU A 16 -46.80 6.04 -41.12
C LEU A 16 -46.34 6.45 -39.71
N LEU A 17 -47.12 7.30 -39.05
CA LEU A 17 -46.83 7.71 -37.67
C LEU A 17 -46.93 6.51 -36.71
N ILE A 18 -47.97 5.68 -36.84
CA ILE A 18 -48.14 4.50 -35.97
C ILE A 18 -47.03 3.47 -36.21
N THR A 19 -46.66 3.22 -37.46
CA THR A 19 -45.59 2.25 -37.77
C THR A 19 -44.23 2.74 -37.30
N THR A 20 -43.93 4.04 -37.47
CA THR A 20 -42.67 4.62 -36.99
C THR A 20 -42.58 4.60 -35.47
N VAL A 21 -43.65 4.96 -34.76
CA VAL A 21 -43.70 4.89 -33.28
C VAL A 21 -43.60 3.44 -32.79
N GLY A 22 -44.28 2.50 -33.44
CA GLY A 22 -44.18 1.08 -33.11
C GLY A 22 -42.75 0.54 -33.27
N LEU A 23 -42.09 0.91 -34.37
CA LEU A 23 -40.70 0.50 -34.64
C LEU A 23 -39.71 1.13 -33.65
N THR A 24 -39.86 2.42 -33.32
CA THR A 24 -38.95 3.09 -32.38
C THR A 24 -39.06 2.51 -30.97
N ILE A 25 -40.27 2.20 -30.50
CA ILE A 25 -40.47 1.54 -29.20
C ILE A 25 -39.87 0.12 -29.22
N GLY A 26 -40.13 -0.66 -30.27
CA GLY A 26 -39.58 -2.00 -30.42
C GLY A 26 -38.05 -2.02 -30.42
N LEU A 27 -37.43 -1.14 -31.21
CA LEU A 27 -35.97 -1.03 -31.28
C LEU A 27 -35.36 -0.53 -29.96
N SER A 28 -36.03 0.40 -29.28
CA SER A 28 -35.59 0.92 -27.98
C SER A 28 -35.56 -0.18 -26.91
N LEU A 29 -36.60 -1.02 -26.84
CA LEU A 29 -36.67 -2.14 -25.89
C LEU A 29 -35.59 -3.18 -26.18
N VAL A 30 -35.40 -3.57 -27.43
CA VAL A 30 -34.37 -4.54 -27.82
C VAL A 30 -32.98 -4.01 -27.51
N SER A 31 -32.70 -2.74 -27.83
CA SER A 31 -31.42 -2.09 -27.53
C SER A 31 -31.11 -2.05 -26.03
N ARG A 32 -32.12 -1.71 -25.21
CA ARG A 32 -31.98 -1.72 -23.74
C ARG A 32 -31.69 -3.13 -23.23
N THR A 33 -32.44 -4.14 -23.66
CA THR A 33 -32.24 -5.54 -23.24
C THR A 33 -30.85 -6.07 -23.63
N ILE A 34 -30.39 -5.80 -24.86
CA ILE A 34 -29.05 -6.21 -25.31
C ILE A 34 -27.97 -5.53 -24.44
N THR A 35 -28.17 -4.25 -24.14
CA THR A 35 -27.23 -3.50 -23.27
C THR A 35 -27.22 -4.09 -21.87
N ASP A 36 -28.38 -4.37 -21.28
CA ASP A 36 -28.50 -4.93 -19.94
C ASP A 36 -27.86 -6.33 -19.87
N ILE A 37 -28.07 -7.19 -20.86
CA ILE A 37 -27.43 -8.52 -20.96
C ILE A 37 -25.91 -8.37 -21.11
N LYS A 38 -25.45 -7.43 -21.93
CA LYS A 38 -24.01 -7.19 -22.15
C LYS A 38 -23.35 -6.72 -20.85
N VAL A 39 -23.97 -5.77 -20.15
CA VAL A 39 -23.47 -5.26 -18.87
C VAL A 39 -23.49 -6.37 -17.82
N SER A 40 -24.57 -7.15 -17.73
CA SER A 40 -24.68 -8.27 -16.80
C SER A 40 -23.62 -9.35 -17.06
N THR A 41 -23.38 -9.69 -18.32
CA THR A 41 -22.31 -10.62 -18.73
C THR A 41 -20.94 -10.06 -18.34
N GLN A 42 -20.67 -8.78 -18.62
CA GLN A 42 -19.40 -8.16 -18.27
C GLN A 42 -19.16 -8.13 -16.76
N ILE A 43 -20.17 -7.86 -15.94
CA ILE A 43 -20.07 -7.93 -14.48
C ILE A 43 -19.77 -9.36 -14.02
N THR A 44 -20.46 -10.34 -14.59
CA THR A 44 -20.25 -11.77 -14.28
C THR A 44 -18.84 -12.21 -14.64
N GLU A 45 -18.37 -11.92 -15.85
CA GLU A 45 -17.02 -12.25 -16.31
C GLU A 45 -15.94 -11.51 -15.51
N SER A 46 -16.20 -10.25 -15.13
CA SER A 46 -15.33 -9.49 -14.24
C SER A 46 -15.23 -10.13 -12.85
N SER A 47 -16.35 -10.60 -12.30
CA SER A 47 -16.35 -11.28 -10.99
C SER A 47 -15.58 -12.60 -11.07
N LYS A 48 -15.76 -13.38 -12.13
CA LYS A 48 -14.99 -14.62 -12.35
C LYS A 48 -13.49 -14.35 -12.47
N ALA A 49 -13.10 -13.35 -13.26
CA ALA A 49 -11.70 -12.96 -13.41
C ALA A 49 -11.09 -12.53 -12.07
N PHE A 50 -11.85 -11.82 -11.23
CA PHE A 50 -11.40 -11.41 -9.89
C PHE A 50 -11.20 -12.61 -8.97
N SER A 51 -12.19 -13.51 -8.85
CA SER A 51 -12.06 -14.73 -8.05
C SER A 51 -10.93 -15.64 -8.53
N ALA A 52 -10.64 -15.63 -9.84
CA ALA A 52 -9.49 -16.33 -10.38
C ALA A 52 -8.17 -15.73 -9.88
N ALA A 53 -8.05 -14.40 -9.94
CA ALA A 53 -6.88 -13.69 -9.41
C ALA A 53 -6.68 -13.97 -7.90
N GLU A 54 -7.75 -13.97 -7.10
CA GLU A 54 -7.70 -14.33 -5.67
C GLU A 54 -7.18 -15.75 -5.45
N SER A 55 -7.65 -16.71 -6.25
CA SER A 55 -7.16 -18.09 -6.19
C SER A 55 -5.66 -18.19 -6.52
N GLY A 56 -5.18 -17.35 -7.45
CA GLY A 56 -3.75 -17.25 -7.76
C GLY A 56 -2.92 -16.67 -6.61
N ILE A 57 -3.44 -15.68 -5.89
CA ILE A 57 -2.81 -15.16 -4.66
C ILE A 57 -2.75 -16.26 -3.58
N GLU A 58 -3.86 -16.96 -3.33
CA GLU A 58 -3.93 -18.04 -2.34
C GLU A 58 -2.97 -19.19 -2.66
N ALA A 59 -2.80 -19.52 -3.95
CA ALA A 59 -1.83 -20.53 -4.37
C ALA A 59 -0.39 -20.10 -4.04
N ALA A 60 -0.05 -18.84 -4.28
CA ALA A 60 1.27 -18.30 -3.97
C ALA A 60 1.54 -18.15 -2.45
N LEU A 61 0.52 -17.84 -1.66
CA LEU A 61 0.68 -17.73 -0.20
C LEU A 61 1.05 -19.05 0.48
N LYS A 62 0.69 -20.21 -0.11
CA LYS A 62 0.87 -21.54 0.49
C LYS A 62 2.29 -22.10 0.47
N GLY A 63 3.26 -21.44 -0.16
CA GLY A 63 4.65 -21.90 -0.13
C GLY A 63 5.52 -21.51 -1.31
N THR A 64 5.14 -20.50 -2.09
CA THR A 64 6.02 -19.99 -3.15
C THR A 64 7.05 -19.02 -2.57
N SER A 65 8.24 -19.06 -3.15
CA SER A 65 9.37 -18.20 -2.82
C SER A 65 9.39 -16.96 -3.72
N ILE A 66 10.21 -15.99 -3.34
CA ILE A 66 10.49 -14.82 -4.18
C ILE A 66 11.10 -15.30 -5.51
N GLY A 67 10.63 -14.73 -6.63
CA GLY A 67 11.04 -15.10 -7.98
C GLY A 67 10.14 -16.15 -8.64
N ASP A 68 9.23 -16.78 -7.89
CA ASP A 68 8.31 -17.77 -8.45
C ASP A 68 7.28 -17.10 -9.37
N ILE A 69 7.03 -17.76 -10.49
CA ILE A 69 5.97 -17.42 -11.45
C ILE A 69 5.15 -18.69 -11.66
N GLY A 70 3.84 -18.56 -11.59
CA GLY A 70 2.94 -19.70 -11.74
C GLY A 70 1.67 -19.36 -12.50
N SER A 71 0.99 -20.42 -12.93
CA SER A 71 -0.32 -20.35 -13.57
C SER A 71 -1.24 -21.41 -12.94
N LEU A 72 -2.51 -21.07 -12.82
CA LEU A 72 -3.56 -21.93 -12.29
C LEU A 72 -4.75 -21.90 -13.26
N ASP A 73 -5.11 -23.06 -13.80
CA ASP A 73 -6.38 -23.24 -14.48
C ASP A 73 -7.41 -23.69 -13.45
N LEU A 74 -8.49 -22.93 -13.31
CA LEU A 74 -9.56 -23.19 -12.33
C LEU A 74 -10.69 -24.02 -12.93
N GLY A 75 -10.61 -24.34 -14.23
CA GLY A 75 -11.72 -24.90 -14.97
C GLY A 75 -12.86 -23.88 -15.16
N GLY A 76 -13.86 -24.23 -15.98
CA GLY A 76 -15.01 -23.35 -16.21
C GLY A 76 -14.69 -22.07 -16.99
N GLY A 77 -13.54 -22.01 -17.66
CA GLY A 77 -13.14 -20.89 -18.52
C GLY A 77 -12.49 -19.71 -17.79
N ALA A 78 -11.87 -19.95 -16.63
CA ALA A 78 -11.07 -18.95 -15.93
C ALA A 78 -9.70 -19.51 -15.52
N SER A 79 -8.66 -18.69 -15.64
CA SER A 79 -7.30 -19.02 -15.23
C SER A 79 -6.66 -17.84 -14.50
N ALA A 80 -5.58 -18.07 -13.78
CA ALA A 80 -4.84 -17.06 -13.05
C ALA A 80 -3.35 -17.22 -13.29
N ASN A 81 -2.66 -16.12 -13.54
CA ASN A 81 -1.19 -16.07 -13.58
C ASN A 81 -0.71 -15.23 -12.42
N TYR A 82 0.23 -15.75 -11.63
CA TYR A 82 0.81 -15.02 -10.50
C TYR A 82 2.33 -14.92 -10.61
N ALA A 83 2.87 -13.88 -9.99
CA ALA A 83 4.30 -13.65 -9.83
C ALA A 83 4.58 -13.17 -8.42
N VAL A 84 5.68 -13.64 -7.84
CA VAL A 84 6.14 -13.26 -6.51
C VAL A 84 7.43 -12.47 -6.63
N THR A 85 7.41 -11.23 -6.16
CA THR A 85 8.57 -10.34 -6.15
C THR A 85 8.91 -9.94 -4.73
N GLU A 86 10.10 -9.39 -4.52
CA GLU A 86 10.42 -8.74 -3.25
C GLU A 86 9.51 -7.53 -3.03
N TYR A 87 9.16 -7.28 -1.77
CA TYR A 87 8.52 -6.04 -1.35
C TYR A 87 9.56 -5.19 -0.61
N GLY A 88 9.74 -3.94 -1.04
CA GLY A 88 10.94 -3.19 -0.69
C GLY A 88 12.15 -3.65 -1.52
N ASN A 89 13.36 -3.38 -1.04
CA ASN A 89 14.60 -3.63 -1.78
C ASN A 89 14.66 -3.00 -3.18
N SER A 90 14.04 -1.83 -3.34
CA SER A 90 14.09 -1.00 -4.54
C SER A 90 14.50 0.42 -4.19
N ASP A 91 14.81 1.22 -5.22
CA ASP A 91 15.00 2.67 -5.08
C ASP A 91 13.69 3.43 -4.80
N ASP A 92 12.54 2.75 -4.92
CA ASP A 92 11.25 3.35 -4.62
C ASP A 92 11.04 3.47 -3.10
N PRO A 93 10.47 4.58 -2.62
CA PRO A 93 10.18 4.74 -1.21
C PRO A 93 9.15 3.70 -0.73
N LEU A 94 9.30 3.24 0.50
CA LEU A 94 8.37 2.29 1.11
C LEU A 94 7.15 3.05 1.63
N VAL A 95 5.97 2.78 1.04
CA VAL A 95 4.75 3.53 1.34
C VAL A 95 3.75 2.67 2.11
N PHE A 96 3.32 3.17 3.27
CA PHE A 96 2.20 2.67 4.05
C PHE A 96 1.06 3.67 4.00
N LYS A 97 -0.04 3.31 3.33
CA LYS A 97 -1.23 4.16 3.22
C LYS A 97 -2.15 4.00 4.42
N ASP A 98 -2.82 5.09 4.79
CA ASP A 98 -3.96 5.09 5.71
C ASP A 98 -3.65 4.38 7.06
N VAL A 99 -2.46 4.59 7.61
CA VAL A 99 -2.03 4.03 8.90
C VAL A 99 -2.81 4.72 10.03
N ALA A 100 -3.56 3.94 10.81
CA ALA A 100 -4.36 4.46 11.91
C ALA A 100 -3.48 5.04 13.04
N ALA A 101 -4.01 6.02 13.75
CA ALA A 101 -3.36 6.55 14.94
C ALA A 101 -3.22 5.44 15.99
N GLY A 102 -2.00 5.25 16.52
CA GLY A 102 -1.64 4.20 17.47
C GLY A 102 -1.13 2.91 16.84
N ASP A 103 -1.33 2.70 15.54
CA ASP A 103 -0.82 1.51 14.83
C ASP A 103 0.62 1.73 14.39
N ALA A 104 1.53 0.89 14.89
CA ALA A 104 2.93 0.91 14.47
C ALA A 104 3.15 0.09 13.19
N LYS A 105 3.90 0.65 12.23
CA LYS A 105 4.46 -0.08 11.09
C LYS A 105 5.94 -0.36 11.34
N THR A 106 6.34 -1.62 11.17
CA THR A 106 7.73 -2.06 11.32
C THR A 106 8.41 -2.07 9.96
N ILE A 107 9.62 -1.54 9.93
CA ILE A 107 10.50 -1.48 8.77
C ILE A 107 11.80 -2.17 9.17
N TRP A 108 12.14 -3.23 8.46
CA TRP A 108 13.31 -4.04 8.74
C TRP A 108 14.56 -3.41 8.16
N LEU A 109 15.59 -3.30 8.99
CA LEU A 109 16.91 -2.78 8.62
C LEU A 109 17.96 -3.90 8.47
N VAL A 110 17.53 -5.15 8.65
CA VAL A 110 18.32 -6.38 8.44
C VAL A 110 17.57 -7.33 7.52
N LYS A 111 18.34 -8.15 6.80
CA LYS A 111 17.79 -9.25 6.00
C LYS A 111 17.22 -10.36 6.89
N HIS A 112 16.18 -11.01 6.40
CA HIS A 112 15.60 -12.21 7.00
C HIS A 112 16.00 -13.43 6.17
N ASP A 113 16.11 -14.57 6.83
CA ASP A 113 16.26 -15.86 6.17
C ASP A 113 14.97 -16.22 5.42
N GLU A 114 15.09 -16.60 4.15
CA GLU A 114 13.94 -16.83 3.26
C GLU A 114 13.15 -18.10 3.64
N ALA A 115 13.81 -19.10 4.25
CA ALA A 115 13.19 -20.37 4.60
C ALA A 115 12.47 -20.31 5.96
N THR A 116 13.05 -19.60 6.93
CA THR A 116 12.56 -19.55 8.31
C THR A 116 11.85 -18.24 8.65
N GLY A 117 12.07 -17.18 7.87
CA GLY A 117 11.56 -15.84 8.15
C GLY A 117 12.18 -15.20 9.39
N ASN A 118 13.23 -15.79 9.96
CA ASN A 118 13.95 -15.23 11.11
C ASN A 118 14.91 -14.14 10.66
N ILE A 119 15.15 -13.15 11.54
CA ILE A 119 16.24 -12.20 11.34
C ILE A 119 17.57 -12.96 11.24
N LEU A 120 18.44 -12.56 10.32
CA LEU A 120 19.83 -13.00 10.36
C LEU A 120 20.48 -12.40 11.60
N THR A 121 21.10 -13.25 12.43
CA THR A 121 21.61 -12.86 13.76
C THR A 121 22.70 -11.79 13.68
N PRO A 122 22.53 -10.63 14.33
CA PRO A 122 23.61 -9.67 14.52
C PRO A 122 24.82 -10.29 15.25
N PRO A 123 26.08 -9.86 14.98
CA PRO A 123 26.48 -8.74 14.12
C PRO A 123 26.70 -9.10 12.64
N ASP A 124 26.61 -10.38 12.26
CA ASP A 124 26.85 -10.85 10.88
C ASP A 124 25.58 -10.76 10.02
N THR A 125 25.13 -9.54 9.77
CA THR A 125 24.00 -9.28 8.88
C THR A 125 24.53 -8.81 7.52
N ASN A 126 24.99 -9.76 6.70
CA ASN A 126 25.13 -9.54 5.26
C ASN A 126 23.77 -9.09 4.69
N GLY A 127 23.73 -7.95 4.01
CA GLY A 127 22.48 -7.36 3.50
C GLY A 127 21.70 -6.54 4.54
N LYS A 128 22.37 -5.92 5.51
CA LYS A 128 21.76 -4.84 6.32
C LYS A 128 21.60 -3.55 5.53
N TYR A 129 20.73 -2.68 6.01
CA TYR A 129 20.70 -1.29 5.57
C TYR A 129 22.04 -0.63 5.87
N ASP A 130 22.73 -0.11 4.85
CA ASP A 130 24.13 0.31 4.92
C ASP A 130 24.32 1.84 4.86
N SER A 131 23.25 2.61 4.67
CA SER A 131 23.29 4.07 4.81
C SER A 131 23.14 4.50 6.28
N GLN A 132 23.61 5.69 6.61
CA GLN A 132 23.43 6.35 7.90
C GLN A 132 22.17 7.21 7.96
N ARG A 133 21.42 7.34 6.87
CA ARG A 133 20.28 8.26 6.80
C ARG A 133 19.03 7.54 6.32
N ILE A 134 17.93 7.73 7.04
CA ILE A 134 16.59 7.33 6.59
C ILE A 134 15.68 8.52 6.77
N GLU A 135 14.87 8.82 5.77
CA GLU A 135 13.88 9.86 5.89
C GLU A 135 12.50 9.26 6.11
N ILE A 136 11.74 9.86 7.03
CA ILE A 136 10.37 9.48 7.33
C ILE A 136 9.49 10.66 6.95
N CYS A 137 8.50 10.43 6.10
CA CYS A 137 7.53 11.43 5.72
C CYS A 137 6.12 10.99 6.10
N TRP A 138 5.31 11.94 6.56
CA TRP A 138 3.93 11.68 6.95
C TRP A 138 3.03 12.87 6.63
N GLY A 139 1.72 12.67 6.80
CA GLY A 139 0.70 13.65 6.44
C GLY A 139 -0.10 13.23 5.20
N LYS A 140 -1.40 13.50 5.26
CA LYS A 140 -2.35 13.17 4.19
C LYS A 140 -2.72 14.44 3.43
N ASP A 141 -1.99 14.70 2.35
CA ASP A 141 -2.18 15.84 1.44
C ASP A 141 -2.11 17.23 2.12
N LEU A 142 -1.57 18.22 1.43
CA LEU A 142 -1.39 19.58 1.99
C LEU A 142 -2.72 20.33 2.19
N SER A 143 -3.83 19.76 1.72
CA SER A 143 -5.14 20.41 1.53
C SER A 143 -6.09 20.38 2.74
N ASN A 144 -5.86 19.53 3.75
CA ASN A 144 -6.68 19.49 4.98
C ASN A 144 -5.83 19.74 6.25
N PRO A 145 -5.73 21.00 6.73
CA PRO A 145 -4.89 21.36 7.86
C PRO A 145 -5.47 21.00 9.24
N SER A 146 -6.70 20.45 9.30
CA SER A 146 -7.40 20.24 10.57
C SER A 146 -6.90 19.02 11.35
N GLU A 147 -6.24 18.06 10.69
CA GLU A 147 -5.63 16.90 11.33
C GLU A 147 -4.11 16.97 11.18
N VAL A 148 -3.43 17.34 12.28
CA VAL A 148 -1.96 17.33 12.35
C VAL A 148 -1.53 16.03 13.03
N PRO A 149 -1.19 14.98 12.26
CA PRO A 149 -0.59 13.77 12.82
C PRO A 149 0.81 14.09 13.37
N ALA A 150 1.11 13.49 14.51
CA ALA A 150 2.49 13.35 14.99
C ALA A 150 2.97 11.92 14.71
N VAL A 151 4.27 11.67 14.81
CA VAL A 151 4.81 10.31 14.67
C VAL A 151 5.73 9.97 15.82
N GLU A 152 5.57 8.79 16.39
CA GLU A 152 6.56 8.17 17.28
C GLU A 152 7.41 7.21 16.45
N VAL A 153 8.71 7.28 16.64
CA VAL A 153 9.70 6.47 15.94
C VAL A 153 10.55 5.73 16.94
N SER A 154 10.53 4.40 16.88
CA SER A 154 11.33 3.54 17.74
C SER A 154 12.33 2.73 16.93
N LEU A 155 13.61 2.78 17.32
CA LEU A 155 14.68 2.00 16.71
C LEU A 155 15.02 0.82 17.61
N LEU A 156 14.80 -0.39 17.11
CA LEU A 156 15.34 -1.62 17.69
C LEU A 156 16.76 -1.84 17.18
N TYR A 157 17.71 -2.00 18.09
CA TYR A 157 19.11 -2.26 17.75
C TYR A 157 19.71 -3.33 18.67
N TYR A 158 20.73 -4.00 18.16
CA TYR A 158 21.55 -4.94 18.91
C TYR A 158 22.86 -4.26 19.31
N ASP A 159 23.08 -4.11 20.62
CA ASP A 159 24.33 -3.61 21.19
C ASP A 159 25.37 -4.74 21.19
N THR A 160 26.42 -4.62 20.37
CA THR A 160 27.40 -5.69 20.24
C THR A 160 28.39 -5.72 21.41
N ASN A 161 28.45 -4.67 22.22
CA ASN A 161 29.29 -4.64 23.41
C ASN A 161 28.59 -5.34 24.58
N GLU A 162 27.30 -5.07 24.77
CA GLU A 162 26.50 -5.67 25.85
C GLU A 162 25.79 -6.97 25.45
N LEU A 163 25.88 -7.36 24.17
CA LEU A 163 25.24 -8.55 23.60
C LEU A 163 23.73 -8.61 23.89
N SER A 164 23.06 -7.46 23.77
CA SER A 164 21.65 -7.28 24.13
C SER A 164 20.88 -6.45 23.11
N TYR A 165 19.58 -6.73 23.00
CA TYR A 165 18.67 -5.88 22.23
C TYR A 165 18.23 -4.70 23.07
N LYS A 166 18.27 -3.52 22.46
CA LYS A 166 17.86 -2.25 23.07
C LYS A 166 16.94 -1.50 22.11
N MET A 167 16.15 -0.58 22.66
CA MET A 167 15.24 0.25 21.90
C MET A 167 15.40 1.70 22.31
N GLY A 168 15.59 2.59 21.33
CA GLY A 168 15.52 4.03 21.51
C GLY A 168 14.25 4.55 20.84
N THR A 169 13.59 5.54 21.46
CA THR A 169 12.31 6.09 20.96
C THR A 169 12.37 7.61 20.95
N LEU A 170 11.85 8.20 19.89
CA LEU A 170 11.56 9.62 19.76
C LEU A 170 10.13 9.82 19.28
N ALA A 171 9.63 11.04 19.42
CA ALA A 171 8.40 11.45 18.79
C ALA A 171 8.56 12.86 18.20
N PHE A 172 7.87 13.11 17.09
CA PHE A 172 7.94 14.33 16.29
C PHE A 172 6.53 14.90 16.11
N ASP A 173 6.34 16.18 16.42
CA ASP A 173 5.05 16.87 16.27
C ASP A 173 5.23 18.35 15.96
N ASP A 174 4.95 18.74 14.72
CA ASP A 174 5.00 20.14 14.27
C ASP A 174 3.87 21.02 14.88
N ASN A 175 2.91 20.44 15.60
CA ASN A 175 1.83 21.23 16.20
C ASN A 175 2.28 21.97 17.47
N ASP A 176 2.59 23.25 17.35
CA ASP A 176 3.00 24.13 18.46
C ASP A 176 1.95 24.33 19.55
N SER A 177 0.68 24.02 19.28
CA SER A 177 -0.37 24.09 20.31
C SER A 177 -0.32 22.91 21.28
N ARG A 178 0.37 21.82 20.94
CA ARG A 178 0.50 20.62 21.78
C ARG A 178 1.77 20.70 22.63
N VAL A 179 1.60 20.61 23.95
CA VAL A 179 2.71 20.54 24.91
C VAL A 179 2.92 19.08 25.30
N ASN A 180 3.55 18.31 24.42
CA ASN A 180 3.78 16.87 24.59
C ASN A 180 5.28 16.51 24.76
N GLY A 181 6.18 17.48 24.65
CA GLY A 181 7.62 17.26 24.76
C GLY A 181 8.23 16.51 23.57
N PHE A 182 7.54 16.51 22.43
CA PHE A 182 8.03 15.89 21.20
C PHE A 182 8.96 16.85 20.46
N GLU A 183 9.85 16.28 19.64
CA GLU A 183 10.77 17.03 18.80
C GLU A 183 10.01 17.86 17.77
N LYS A 184 10.52 19.07 17.54
CA LYS A 184 9.92 20.09 16.66
C LYS A 184 10.67 20.24 15.34
N ASP A 185 11.82 19.58 15.18
CA ASP A 185 12.60 19.55 13.94
C ASP A 185 11.91 18.73 12.83
N VAL A 186 10.77 19.25 12.34
CA VAL A 186 9.96 18.66 11.28
C VAL A 186 9.96 19.61 10.09
N ASP A 187 10.45 19.12 8.95
CA ASP A 187 10.44 19.90 7.72
C ASP A 187 9.05 19.83 7.06
N ASN A 188 8.48 21.02 6.81
CA ASN A 188 7.17 21.18 6.20
C ASN A 188 7.26 21.30 4.66
N GLY A 189 6.89 20.23 3.94
CA GLY A 189 6.63 20.29 2.49
C GLY A 189 7.84 20.44 1.55
N ASN A 190 8.96 19.75 1.83
CA ASN A 190 10.15 19.82 0.98
C ASN A 190 9.99 19.04 -0.35
N THR A 191 10.28 19.68 -1.49
CA THR A 191 10.34 19.07 -2.83
C THR A 191 11.60 18.20 -3.07
N GLN A 192 12.55 18.22 -2.13
CA GLN A 192 13.79 17.43 -2.12
C GLN A 192 13.76 16.26 -1.13
N ALA A 193 12.63 16.05 -0.44
CA ALA A 193 12.47 14.87 0.40
C ALA A 193 12.75 13.61 -0.43
N ARG A 194 13.44 12.62 0.13
CA ARG A 194 13.60 11.27 -0.47
C ARG A 194 12.27 10.53 -0.58
N CYS A 195 11.20 11.11 -0.01
CA CYS A 195 9.81 10.72 -0.21
C CYS A 195 9.09 11.46 -1.37
N SER A 196 9.82 12.26 -2.17
CA SER A 196 9.35 13.30 -3.13
C SER A 196 8.35 12.88 -4.20
N ASN A 197 8.04 11.59 -4.32
CA ASN A 197 7.04 11.10 -5.27
C ASN A 197 5.60 11.32 -4.77
N GLU A 198 5.42 11.69 -3.50
CA GLU A 198 4.12 11.94 -2.89
C GLU A 198 4.17 13.27 -2.13
N ASN A 199 3.26 14.22 -2.43
CA ASN A 199 3.17 15.50 -1.70
C ASN A 199 2.86 15.24 -0.21
N ARG A 200 3.90 15.10 0.62
CA ARG A 200 3.79 14.90 2.07
C ARG A 200 3.99 16.20 2.80
N ARG A 201 3.26 16.34 3.91
CA ARG A 201 3.21 17.59 4.67
C ARG A 201 4.43 17.71 5.57
N TYR A 202 4.82 16.61 6.21
CA TYR A 202 5.84 16.58 7.24
C TYR A 202 6.92 15.57 6.87
N ASN A 203 8.17 15.87 7.16
CA ASN A 203 9.27 14.92 7.05
C ASN A 203 10.32 15.13 8.15
N VAL A 204 11.07 14.07 8.44
CA VAL A 204 12.25 14.12 9.31
C VAL A 204 13.32 13.18 8.78
N GLU A 205 14.58 13.65 8.76
CA GLU A 205 15.74 12.79 8.48
C GLU A 205 16.26 12.19 9.78
N LEU A 206 16.28 10.86 9.85
CA LEU A 206 17.01 10.14 10.87
C LEU A 206 18.48 10.00 10.49
N ASN A 207 19.40 10.53 11.30
CA ASN A 207 20.84 10.41 11.08
C ASN A 207 21.52 9.51 12.12
N PHE A 208 21.82 8.28 11.72
CA PHE A 208 22.46 7.27 12.55
C PHE A 208 23.96 7.49 12.82
N SER A 209 24.57 8.58 12.31
CA SER A 209 26.00 8.89 12.47
C SER A 209 26.31 9.78 13.68
N ALA A 210 25.31 10.47 14.25
CA ALA A 210 25.49 11.43 15.32
C ALA A 210 24.89 10.92 16.63
N ASN A 211 25.59 11.18 17.73
CA ASN A 211 25.25 10.72 19.08
C ASN A 211 24.13 11.54 19.75
N THR A 212 23.45 12.42 19.02
CA THR A 212 22.70 13.52 19.62
C THR A 212 21.20 13.36 19.63
N ASP A 213 20.60 12.54 18.75
CA ASP A 213 19.18 12.80 18.44
C ASP A 213 18.22 11.70 18.89
N TYR A 214 18.63 10.44 19.11
CA TYR A 214 17.69 9.29 19.17
C TYR A 214 17.65 8.45 20.46
N GLY A 215 18.34 8.87 21.52
CA GLY A 215 18.40 8.08 22.76
C GLY A 215 19.12 6.72 22.64
N PHE A 216 19.82 6.46 21.53
CA PHE A 216 20.78 5.36 21.40
C PHE A 216 22.21 5.90 21.33
N ASN A 217 23.18 5.12 21.80
CA ASN A 217 24.59 5.51 21.79
C ASN A 217 25.21 5.23 20.41
N ALA A 218 25.27 6.24 19.54
CA ALA A 218 25.90 6.19 18.22
C ALA A 218 27.40 5.86 18.26
N ASN A 219 28.06 6.02 19.42
CA ASN A 219 29.46 5.63 19.63
C ASN A 219 29.63 4.16 20.06
N ALA A 220 28.55 3.43 20.33
CA ALA A 220 28.61 1.99 20.57
C ALA A 220 28.75 1.24 19.23
N SER A 221 29.35 0.06 19.24
CA SER A 221 29.18 -0.86 18.13
C SER A 221 27.77 -1.44 18.23
N PHE A 222 26.90 -1.12 17.27
CA PHE A 222 25.53 -1.64 17.23
C PHE A 222 25.13 -2.05 15.82
N THR A 223 24.15 -2.96 15.75
CA THR A 223 23.48 -3.33 14.50
C THR A 223 22.04 -2.87 14.58
N ARG A 224 21.60 -2.02 13.65
CA ARG A 224 20.21 -1.58 13.52
C ARG A 224 19.38 -2.75 13.01
N VAL A 225 18.29 -3.08 13.71
CA VAL A 225 17.48 -4.26 13.41
C VAL A 225 16.18 -3.86 12.73
N ALA A 226 15.42 -2.96 13.35
CA ALA A 226 14.14 -2.50 12.84
C ALA A 226 13.83 -1.08 13.28
N LEU A 227 13.06 -0.38 12.45
CA LEU A 227 12.47 0.91 12.73
C LEU A 227 10.96 0.72 12.84
N MET A 228 10.34 1.27 13.87
CA MET A 228 8.89 1.24 14.06
C MET A 228 8.36 2.66 14.02
N VAL A 229 7.44 2.94 13.11
CA VAL A 229 6.82 4.26 12.95
C VAL A 229 5.35 4.15 13.29
N LYS A 230 4.91 4.93 14.28
CA LYS A 230 3.55 4.91 14.83
C LYS A 230 2.95 6.31 14.73
N PRO A 231 1.97 6.54 13.84
CA PRO A 231 1.23 7.78 13.83
C PRO A 231 0.49 8.01 15.14
N LEU A 232 0.38 9.26 15.53
CA LEU A 232 -0.30 9.72 16.72
C LEU A 232 -1.32 10.80 16.34
N TYR A 233 -2.39 10.87 17.13
CA TYR A 233 -3.48 11.85 17.03
C TYR A 233 -4.38 11.77 15.79
N ALA A 234 -3.88 11.34 14.62
CA ALA A 234 -4.67 11.20 13.40
C ALA A 234 -4.14 10.08 12.50
N GLN A 235 -5.03 9.54 11.66
CA GLN A 235 -4.66 8.58 10.63
C GLN A 235 -3.83 9.28 9.54
N THR A 236 -2.77 8.64 9.06
CA THR A 236 -1.91 9.25 8.06
C THR A 236 -1.20 8.24 7.18
N ASP A 237 -0.67 8.70 6.04
CA ASP A 237 0.26 7.91 5.25
C ASP A 237 1.66 8.04 5.86
N VAL A 238 2.40 6.95 5.90
CA VAL A 238 3.80 6.92 6.32
C VAL A 238 4.64 6.47 5.14
N VAL A 239 5.67 7.24 4.81
CA VAL A 239 6.59 6.95 3.71
C VAL A 239 8.01 6.92 4.24
N ILE A 240 8.76 5.90 3.85
CA ILE A 240 10.17 5.78 4.20
C ILE A 240 11.00 5.99 2.94
N GLY A 241 11.77 7.08 2.94
CA GLY A 241 12.71 7.42 1.88
C GLY A 241 14.13 7.02 2.23
N THR A 242 14.88 6.55 1.24
CA THR A 242 16.29 6.18 1.39
C THR A 242 17.15 6.91 0.36
N GLU A 243 18.46 6.99 0.63
CA GLU A 243 19.40 7.53 -0.36
C GLU A 243 19.38 6.68 -1.65
N SER A 244 19.60 7.31 -2.81
CA SER A 244 19.63 6.60 -4.08
C SER A 244 20.70 5.49 -4.07
N GLY A 245 20.33 4.29 -4.52
CA GLY A 245 21.19 3.11 -4.47
C GLY A 245 21.40 2.52 -3.08
N LYS A 246 20.70 3.02 -2.05
CA LYS A 246 20.73 2.54 -0.66
C LYS A 246 19.37 1.96 -0.30
N ASN A 247 19.06 0.80 -0.85
CA ASN A 247 17.75 0.18 -0.67
C ASN A 247 17.59 -0.39 0.73
N LEU A 248 16.37 -0.33 1.27
CA LEU A 248 16.01 -1.12 2.45
C LEU A 248 16.16 -2.62 2.11
N PRO A 249 16.57 -3.47 3.07
CA PRO A 249 16.43 -4.91 2.89
C PRO A 249 14.99 -5.29 2.52
N SER A 250 14.79 -6.48 1.96
CA SER A 250 13.45 -6.98 1.67
C SER A 250 12.57 -6.90 2.93
N GLN A 251 11.37 -6.32 2.76
CA GLN A 251 10.36 -6.17 3.81
C GLN A 251 9.36 -7.34 3.80
N GLY A 252 9.50 -8.25 2.83
CA GLY A 252 8.65 -9.40 2.61
C GLY A 252 8.50 -9.69 1.12
N LYS A 253 7.38 -10.31 0.75
CA LYS A 253 7.07 -10.60 -0.65
C LYS A 253 5.81 -9.89 -1.11
N GLN A 254 5.82 -9.42 -2.35
CA GLN A 254 4.64 -8.93 -3.05
C GLN A 254 4.19 -10.00 -4.06
N ILE A 255 2.94 -10.41 -3.95
CA ILE A 255 2.33 -11.37 -4.85
C ILE A 255 1.35 -10.62 -5.74
N THR A 256 1.59 -10.69 -7.04
CA THR A 256 0.69 -10.11 -8.03
C THR A 256 0.02 -11.24 -8.80
N SER A 257 -1.31 -11.25 -8.88
CA SER A 257 -2.06 -12.23 -9.67
C SER A 257 -3.00 -11.54 -10.65
N THR A 258 -3.04 -12.06 -11.88
CA THR A 258 -3.97 -11.64 -12.93
C THR A 258 -4.85 -12.82 -13.31
N GLY A 259 -6.13 -12.74 -12.95
CA GLY A 259 -7.16 -13.68 -13.38
C GLY A 259 -7.72 -13.29 -14.74
N THR A 260 -7.89 -14.25 -15.63
CA THR A 260 -8.36 -14.08 -17.01
C THR A 260 -9.47 -15.08 -17.31
N THR A 261 -10.50 -14.62 -18.00
CA THR A 261 -11.61 -15.47 -18.48
C THR A 261 -11.44 -15.78 -19.98
N THR A 262 -12.10 -16.83 -20.46
CA THR A 262 -12.15 -17.19 -21.89
C THR A 262 -12.76 -16.11 -22.77
N SER A 263 -13.60 -15.23 -22.20
CA SER A 263 -14.14 -14.05 -22.88
C SER A 263 -13.11 -12.92 -23.07
N GLY A 264 -11.91 -13.06 -22.48
CA GLY A 264 -10.83 -12.07 -22.51
C GLY A 264 -10.91 -11.02 -21.40
N THR A 265 -11.89 -11.11 -20.49
CA THR A 265 -11.95 -10.21 -19.32
C THR A 265 -10.84 -10.59 -18.33
N ALA A 266 -10.03 -9.61 -17.92
CA ALA A 266 -8.94 -9.80 -16.98
C ALA A 266 -9.03 -8.85 -15.77
N ARG A 267 -8.63 -9.33 -14.60
CA ARG A 267 -8.52 -8.55 -13.35
C ARG A 267 -7.20 -8.87 -12.67
N LYS A 268 -6.52 -7.83 -12.20
CA LYS A 268 -5.22 -7.91 -11.51
C LYS A 268 -5.37 -7.45 -10.07
N ILE A 269 -4.79 -8.21 -9.15
CA ILE A 269 -4.70 -7.88 -7.72
C ILE A 269 -3.25 -8.04 -7.25
N SER A 270 -2.89 -7.29 -6.21
CA SER A 270 -1.57 -7.34 -5.59
C SER A 270 -1.73 -7.40 -4.07
N VAL A 271 -1.00 -8.31 -3.43
CA VAL A 271 -1.00 -8.49 -1.98
C VAL A 271 0.44 -8.51 -1.49
N VAL A 272 0.69 -7.80 -0.39
CA VAL A 272 1.99 -7.79 0.28
C VAL A 272 1.91 -8.69 1.51
N GLN A 273 2.83 -9.64 1.61
CA GLN A 273 3.08 -10.42 2.82
C GLN A 273 4.40 -9.95 3.43
N GLY A 274 4.32 -9.11 4.46
CA GLY A 274 5.48 -8.63 5.20
C GLY A 274 6.13 -9.71 6.07
N HIS A 275 7.39 -9.50 6.45
CA HIS A 275 8.04 -10.31 7.49
C HIS A 275 7.30 -10.22 8.83
N ALA A 276 7.40 -11.26 9.66
CA ALA A 276 6.74 -11.31 10.96
C ALA A 276 7.27 -10.20 11.87
N THR A 277 6.37 -9.37 12.40
CA THR A 277 6.73 -8.22 13.24
C THR A 277 6.55 -8.50 14.72
N LEU A 278 7.21 -7.69 15.55
CA LEU A 278 7.01 -7.73 17.00
C LEU A 278 5.56 -7.36 17.34
N PRO A 279 4.89 -8.13 18.20
CA PRO A 279 3.59 -7.75 18.71
C PRO A 279 3.63 -6.35 19.36
N PRO A 280 2.66 -5.46 19.05
CA PRO A 280 2.62 -4.10 19.61
C PRO A 280 2.63 -4.04 21.14
N ILE A 281 2.24 -5.14 21.81
CA ILE A 281 2.24 -5.25 23.27
C ILE A 281 3.63 -5.07 23.90
N PHE A 282 4.70 -5.38 23.15
CA PHE A 282 6.07 -5.18 23.62
C PHE A 282 6.52 -3.70 23.61
N GLY A 283 5.69 -2.79 23.09
CA GLY A 283 5.90 -1.34 23.14
C GLY A 283 5.35 -0.67 24.41
N TYR A 284 4.62 -1.38 25.27
CA TYR A 284 4.13 -0.84 26.54
C TYR A 284 5.14 -1.12 27.66
N THR A 285 5.71 -0.07 28.23
CA THR A 285 6.66 -0.15 29.33
C THR A 285 5.97 -0.52 30.65
N LEU A 286 6.09 -1.79 31.03
CA LEU A 286 6.19 -2.20 32.44
C LEU A 286 7.43 -3.08 32.59
N PHE A 287 8.60 -2.53 32.28
CA PHE A 287 9.88 -3.08 32.73
C PHE A 287 10.29 -2.34 34.00
N THR A 288 9.87 -2.86 35.15
CA THR A 288 10.46 -2.45 36.43
C THR A 288 11.70 -3.31 36.63
N THR A 289 12.88 -2.72 36.49
CA THR A 289 14.09 -3.33 37.04
C THR A 289 14.12 -3.07 38.55
N ASN A 290 14.08 -4.13 39.35
CA ASN A 290 14.60 -4.09 40.73
C ASN A 290 16.12 -4.24 40.68
#